data_AF-A0A955A0Z0-F1
#
_entry.id   AF-A0A955A0Z0-F1
#
_cell.length_a   1.000
_cell.length_b   1.000
_cell.length_c   1.000
_cell.angle_alpha   90.00
_cell.angle_beta   90.00
_cell.angle_gamma   90.00
#
_symmetry.space_group_name_H-M   'P 1'
#
loop_
_entity.id
_entity.type
_entity.pdbx_description
1 polymer ?
#
loop_
_entity_poly.entity_id
_entity_poly.type
_entity_poly.pdbx_seq_one_letter_code
_entity_poly.pdbx_strand_id
1 'polypeptide(L)'
;MAQRPDRWPFPNSAYTSDAGQKLFRQCIDQLVYAEACGFDWVGVGEDHMTAYGLTPNPMLILSILAERTTCVKLAVLGAPLPLLNPLRVAEECAMIDVISNGRLVAGFIRGVPQNYAAYNIAPEESRQRFAEAHELILRAWQETTPFSWNSTYYNFPHVSIWPRPVQQPHPPIVYSANSETSAVFAAKSRAAIGAIHLYSLDAIDRVKSAIDAYRGQAARDGWEPDPEQFIVGFQTCVAETDELAFRKLEPALNYQYQILSGTFNAEKKALANKPEGYGYTPVEESPPTLGQRLDNHIVLCGSPSTVTRQIEYIKDTLGVGVISTHMQVGNMADADVRESMHLFGSHVAPAFRSDSKLHQDSVTTSYKPIAQSLGWHVQQTRHIHRSKWFDIVQDQLVLPSNEQREYTYIDHPGSVFMVPCTPEGQIVLIRSYRYTTDSYSWEIPAGGIGDHLELALEDVAKKELLEEIGAECTELIPLGSRFLGNGMAKHRAWCFIALGARPAQPTTDDETEHVVQIEVVDRDRAKQMAIDGIVDDGDSALALLLALDYIDRNQSLFSQDKK
;
A
#
# COMPACT_ATOMS: atom_id res chain seq x y z
N MET A 1 -19.08 24.37 3.37
CA MET A 1 -18.79 23.58 2.15
C MET A 1 -17.90 24.40 1.24
N ALA A 2 -16.75 23.87 0.82
CA ALA A 2 -15.97 24.49 -0.25
C ALA A 2 -16.83 24.54 -1.52
N GLN A 3 -16.88 25.67 -2.21
CA GLN A 3 -17.66 25.80 -3.43
C GLN A 3 -16.90 25.11 -4.58
N ARG A 4 -17.60 24.26 -5.33
CA ARG A 4 -17.11 23.75 -6.61
C ARG A 4 -16.76 24.95 -7.49
N PRO A 5 -15.57 25.01 -8.09
CA PRO A 5 -15.25 26.09 -9.01
C PRO A 5 -16.25 26.13 -10.17
N ASP A 6 -16.46 27.29 -10.77
CA ASP A 6 -17.46 27.52 -11.81
C ASP A 6 -16.85 27.62 -13.23
N ARG A 7 -15.51 27.75 -13.33
CA ARG A 7 -14.78 27.87 -14.59
C ARG A 7 -13.53 27.00 -14.67
N TRP A 8 -13.16 26.65 -15.90
CA TRP A 8 -11.87 26.04 -16.28
C TRP A 8 -11.15 26.99 -17.25
N PRO A 9 -9.81 27.15 -17.19
CA PRO A 9 -8.90 26.65 -16.15
C PRO A 9 -9.25 27.14 -14.74
N PHE A 10 -8.85 26.38 -13.72
CA PHE A 10 -9.15 26.72 -12.33
C PHE A 10 -8.39 28.00 -11.92
N PRO A 11 -9.03 28.95 -11.22
CA PRO A 11 -8.34 30.14 -10.73
C PRO A 11 -7.30 29.81 -9.67
N ASN A 12 -6.05 30.23 -9.88
CA ASN A 12 -4.97 30.04 -8.90
C ASN A 12 -5.19 30.84 -7.60
N SER A 13 -6.16 31.75 -7.54
CA SER A 13 -6.53 32.47 -6.31
C SER A 13 -7.07 31.56 -5.20
N ALA A 14 -7.50 30.33 -5.53
CA ALA A 14 -7.91 29.33 -4.55
C ALA A 14 -6.73 28.55 -3.93
N TYR A 15 -5.52 28.68 -4.49
CA TYR A 15 -4.33 27.98 -4.00
C TYR A 15 -3.65 28.75 -2.86
N THR A 16 -3.21 28.02 -1.83
CA THR A 16 -2.37 28.58 -0.75
C THR A 16 -1.12 27.72 -0.59
N SER A 17 0.02 28.38 -0.30
CA SER A 17 1.32 27.71 -0.16
C SER A 17 1.35 26.73 1.02
N ASP A 18 0.72 27.08 2.15
CA ASP A 18 0.64 26.23 3.34
C ASP A 18 -0.11 24.91 3.05
N ALA A 19 -1.25 24.99 2.36
CA ALA A 19 -2.01 23.79 1.97
C ALA A 19 -1.22 22.92 0.98
N GLY A 20 -0.58 23.54 -0.01
CA GLY A 20 0.28 22.82 -0.96
C GLY A 20 1.43 22.08 -0.28
N GLN A 21 2.15 22.73 0.64
CA GLN A 21 3.26 22.11 1.38
C GLN A 21 2.79 20.92 2.21
N LYS A 22 1.66 21.06 2.94
CA LYS A 22 1.08 19.97 3.74
C LYS A 22 0.67 18.79 2.86
N LEU A 23 0.00 19.06 1.73
CA LEU A 23 -0.46 18.02 0.82
C LEU A 23 0.70 17.21 0.23
N PHE A 24 1.75 17.88 -0.28
CA PHE A 24 2.89 17.16 -0.86
C PHE A 24 3.64 16.34 0.18
N ARG A 25 3.84 16.86 1.39
CA ARG A 25 4.46 16.09 2.48
C ARG A 25 3.63 14.84 2.80
N GLN A 26 2.33 15.01 2.99
CA GLN A 26 1.41 13.90 3.26
C GLN A 26 1.44 12.86 2.12
N CYS A 27 1.33 13.30 0.87
CA CYS A 27 1.36 12.43 -0.31
C CYS A 27 2.65 11.60 -0.36
N ILE A 28 3.82 12.24 -0.21
CA ILE A 28 5.11 11.53 -0.22
C ILE A 28 5.19 10.55 0.96
N ASP A 29 4.79 10.96 2.16
CA ASP A 29 4.85 10.11 3.35
C ASP A 29 3.84 8.95 3.30
N GLN A 30 2.72 9.10 2.61
CA GLN A 30 1.77 8.01 2.32
C GLN A 30 2.36 7.01 1.32
N LEU A 31 2.99 7.49 0.24
CA LEU A 31 3.62 6.63 -0.76
C LEU A 31 4.81 5.85 -0.18
N VAL A 32 5.61 6.47 0.70
CA VAL A 32 6.66 5.75 1.45
C VAL A 32 6.04 4.72 2.41
N TYR A 33 4.94 5.07 3.08
CA TYR A 33 4.26 4.15 3.99
C TYR A 33 3.64 2.94 3.28
N ALA A 34 3.23 3.08 2.02
CA ALA A 34 2.75 1.96 1.21
C ALA A 34 3.81 0.85 1.09
N GLU A 35 5.11 1.17 0.96
CA GLU A 35 6.18 0.16 0.99
C GLU A 35 6.20 -0.60 2.33
N ALA A 36 6.03 0.11 3.46
CA ALA A 36 5.97 -0.51 4.79
C ALA A 36 4.72 -1.39 4.99
N CYS A 37 3.62 -1.11 4.28
CA CYS A 37 2.44 -1.95 4.22
C CYS A 37 2.58 -3.13 3.23
N GLY A 38 3.70 -3.21 2.49
CA GLY A 38 3.98 -4.29 1.56
C GLY A 38 3.34 -4.13 0.18
N PHE A 39 3.01 -2.92 -0.26
CA PHE A 39 2.60 -2.71 -1.65
C PHE A 39 3.78 -2.95 -2.60
N ASP A 40 3.52 -3.62 -3.72
CA ASP A 40 4.55 -3.93 -4.72
C ASP A 40 4.91 -2.69 -5.57
N TRP A 41 3.95 -1.80 -5.80
CA TRP A 41 4.07 -0.63 -6.67
C TRP A 41 3.52 0.62 -5.96
N VAL A 42 4.14 1.77 -6.19
CA VAL A 42 3.57 3.09 -5.89
C VAL A 42 3.50 3.91 -7.16
N GLY A 43 2.35 4.56 -7.37
CA GLY A 43 2.02 5.27 -8.59
C GLY A 43 1.86 6.76 -8.38
N VAL A 44 2.40 7.57 -9.29
CA VAL A 44 2.15 9.03 -9.35
C VAL A 44 1.62 9.38 -10.74
N GLY A 45 0.43 9.98 -10.79
CA GLY A 45 -0.18 10.46 -12.03
C GLY A 45 0.20 11.90 -12.36
N GLU A 46 0.06 12.29 -13.62
CA GLU A 46 0.25 13.65 -14.09
C GLU A 46 -1.11 14.36 -14.30
N ASP A 47 -1.28 15.55 -13.74
CA ASP A 47 -2.46 16.39 -13.99
C ASP A 47 -2.10 17.88 -14.06
N HIS A 48 -2.92 18.63 -14.79
CA HIS A 48 -2.63 19.97 -15.24
C HIS A 48 -3.88 20.86 -15.15
N MET A 49 -3.73 22.09 -14.66
CA MET A 49 -4.77 23.14 -14.71
C MET A 49 -6.08 22.78 -13.98
N THR A 50 -6.03 21.86 -13.01
CA THR A 50 -7.16 21.48 -12.16
C THR A 50 -6.77 21.57 -10.67
N ALA A 51 -7.77 21.57 -9.78
CA ALA A 51 -7.57 21.34 -8.35
C ALA A 51 -7.67 19.85 -7.97
N TYR A 52 -7.86 18.95 -8.94
CA TYR A 52 -7.93 17.51 -8.71
C TYR A 52 -6.54 16.93 -8.44
N GLY A 53 -5.56 17.25 -9.29
CA GLY A 53 -4.17 16.84 -9.11
C GLY A 53 -3.23 18.05 -9.14
N LEU A 54 -2.31 18.10 -8.18
CA LEU A 54 -1.26 19.14 -8.11
C LEU A 54 0.08 18.64 -8.65
N THR A 55 0.09 17.57 -9.44
CA THR A 55 1.30 16.88 -9.91
C THR A 55 1.53 17.09 -11.42
N PRO A 56 1.98 18.29 -11.85
CA PRO A 56 2.22 18.56 -13.28
C PRO A 56 3.48 17.87 -13.83
N ASN A 57 4.36 17.37 -12.96
CA ASN A 57 5.45 16.48 -13.33
C ASN A 57 5.65 15.41 -12.24
N PRO A 58 5.23 14.15 -12.47
CA PRO A 58 5.32 13.08 -11.49
C PRO A 58 6.76 12.62 -11.24
N MET A 59 7.70 12.83 -12.18
CA MET A 59 9.09 12.39 -12.05
C MET A 59 9.80 13.02 -10.84
N LEU A 60 9.41 14.23 -10.45
CA LEU A 60 9.95 14.90 -9.26
C LEU A 60 9.56 14.23 -7.95
N ILE A 61 8.37 13.61 -7.89
CA ILE A 61 7.97 12.82 -6.73
C ILE A 61 8.65 11.46 -6.79
N LEU A 62 8.72 10.84 -7.97
CA LEU A 62 9.41 9.56 -8.14
C LEU A 62 10.90 9.64 -7.78
N SER A 63 11.59 10.76 -8.02
CA SER A 63 13.00 10.92 -7.62
C SER A 63 13.17 10.91 -6.10
N ILE A 64 12.25 11.55 -5.36
CA ILE A 64 12.22 11.51 -3.89
C ILE A 64 11.92 10.09 -3.41
N LEU A 65 10.95 9.42 -4.03
CA LEU A 65 10.60 8.05 -3.66
C LEU A 65 11.72 7.06 -4.00
N ALA A 66 12.47 7.29 -5.08
CA ALA A 66 13.61 6.45 -5.44
C ALA A 66 14.68 6.41 -4.34
N GLU A 67 14.85 7.50 -3.59
CA GLU A 67 15.74 7.54 -2.43
C GLU A 67 15.06 7.03 -1.14
N ARG A 68 13.79 7.38 -0.92
CA ARG A 68 13.07 7.09 0.34
C ARG A 68 12.47 5.69 0.43
N THR A 69 12.55 4.90 -0.65
CA THR A 69 12.02 3.54 -0.74
C THR A 69 13.06 2.60 -1.33
N THR A 70 12.90 1.30 -1.09
CA THR A 70 13.96 0.30 -1.34
C THR A 70 13.55 -0.81 -2.30
N CYS A 71 12.31 -1.32 -2.24
CA CYS A 71 11.82 -2.40 -3.10
C CYS A 71 10.69 -1.98 -4.03
N VAL A 72 9.83 -1.06 -3.59
CA VAL A 72 8.58 -0.79 -4.31
C VAL A 72 8.88 -0.29 -5.73
N LYS A 73 8.15 -0.80 -6.72
CA LYS A 73 8.23 -0.28 -8.09
C LYS A 73 7.67 1.13 -8.14
N LEU A 74 8.34 1.98 -8.91
CA LEU A 74 8.02 3.40 -9.06
C LEU A 74 7.29 3.60 -10.38
N ALA A 75 5.96 3.64 -10.34
CA ALA A 75 5.15 3.77 -11.54
C ALA A 75 4.82 5.24 -11.80
N VAL A 76 5.24 5.76 -12.97
CA VAL A 76 4.61 6.97 -13.52
C VAL A 76 3.30 6.53 -14.15
N LEU A 77 2.17 6.83 -13.54
CA LEU A 77 0.85 6.44 -14.05
C LEU A 77 0.23 7.55 -14.90
N GLY A 78 1.09 8.05 -15.81
CA GLY A 78 0.74 8.60 -17.10
C GLY A 78 1.45 9.90 -17.47
N ALA A 79 2.62 9.82 -18.13
CA ALA A 79 3.18 10.97 -18.84
C ALA A 79 2.44 11.19 -20.19
N PRO A 80 1.81 12.36 -20.43
CA PRO A 80 1.07 12.65 -21.66
C PRO A 80 2.03 12.97 -22.81
N LEU A 81 2.62 11.93 -23.40
CA LEU A 81 3.68 12.05 -24.42
C LEU A 81 3.38 13.07 -25.54
N PRO A 82 2.15 13.18 -26.08
CA PRO A 82 1.86 14.13 -27.15
C PRO A 82 2.08 15.60 -26.76
N LEU A 83 2.06 15.91 -25.47
CA LEU A 83 2.20 17.26 -24.91
C LEU A 83 3.62 17.56 -24.43
N LEU A 84 4.50 16.55 -24.42
CA LEU A 84 5.84 16.63 -23.85
C LEU A 84 6.92 16.53 -24.95
N ASN A 85 8.16 16.87 -24.57
CA ASN A 85 9.32 16.53 -25.37
C ASN A 85 9.70 15.06 -25.11
N PRO A 86 9.53 14.14 -26.06
CA PRO A 86 9.78 12.71 -25.85
C PRO A 86 11.24 12.38 -25.55
N LEU A 87 12.19 13.15 -26.08
CA LEU A 87 13.60 12.93 -25.78
C LEU A 87 13.90 13.21 -24.31
N ARG A 88 13.31 14.28 -23.76
CA ARG A 88 13.42 14.59 -22.34
C ARG A 88 12.73 13.55 -21.46
N VAL A 89 11.57 13.02 -21.89
CA VAL A 89 10.90 11.93 -21.16
C VAL A 89 11.79 10.67 -21.13
N ALA A 90 12.47 10.34 -22.22
CA ALA A 90 13.41 9.21 -22.26
C ALA A 90 14.55 9.39 -21.24
N GLU A 91 15.13 10.58 -21.15
CA GLU A 91 16.18 10.93 -20.19
C GLU A 91 15.69 10.89 -18.74
N GLU A 92 14.53 11.49 -18.45
CA GLU A 92 13.94 11.52 -17.10
C GLU A 92 13.62 10.11 -16.60
N CYS A 93 13.01 9.27 -17.44
CA CYS A 93 12.80 7.85 -17.13
C CYS A 93 14.12 7.12 -16.88
N ALA A 94 15.12 7.26 -17.77
CA ALA A 94 16.40 6.59 -17.60
C ALA A 94 17.11 7.02 -16.30
N MET A 95 16.99 8.30 -15.92
CA MET A 95 17.52 8.80 -14.67
C MET A 95 16.83 8.20 -13.45
N ILE A 96 15.48 8.14 -13.42
CA ILE A 96 14.75 7.48 -12.33
C ILE A 96 15.09 5.98 -12.26
N ASP A 97 15.20 5.33 -13.41
CA ASP A 97 15.57 3.91 -13.47
C ASP A 97 16.95 3.65 -12.86
N VAL A 98 17.94 4.49 -13.19
CA VAL A 98 19.29 4.42 -12.60
C VAL A 98 19.28 4.72 -11.10
N ILE A 99 18.65 5.81 -10.67
CA ILE A 99 18.61 6.20 -9.24
C ILE A 99 17.94 5.12 -8.40
N SER A 100 16.86 4.54 -8.92
CA SER A 100 16.09 3.51 -8.22
C SER A 100 16.66 2.10 -8.35
N ASN A 101 17.75 1.91 -9.12
CA ASN A 101 18.33 0.62 -9.46
C ASN A 101 17.32 -0.36 -10.10
N GLY A 102 16.60 0.12 -11.10
CA GLY A 102 15.75 -0.72 -11.95
C GLY A 102 14.32 -0.90 -11.46
N ARG A 103 13.78 0.05 -10.67
CA ARG A 103 12.42 -0.05 -10.14
C ARG A 103 11.37 0.73 -10.94
N LEU A 104 11.76 1.42 -12.01
CA LEU A 104 10.84 2.23 -12.81
C LEU A 104 9.81 1.35 -13.54
N VAL A 105 8.54 1.78 -13.50
CA VAL A 105 7.51 1.38 -14.46
C VAL A 105 7.05 2.63 -15.23
N ALA A 106 7.28 2.65 -16.54
CA ALA A 106 7.05 3.79 -17.41
C ALA A 106 5.62 3.76 -17.98
N GLY A 107 4.68 4.43 -17.31
CA GLY A 107 3.33 4.62 -17.83
C GLY A 107 3.20 5.83 -18.75
N PHE A 108 2.71 5.59 -19.96
CA PHE A 108 2.51 6.59 -21.00
C PHE A 108 1.04 6.72 -21.37
N ILE A 109 0.58 7.96 -21.48
CA ILE A 109 -0.81 8.26 -21.84
C ILE A 109 -0.87 9.27 -22.98
N ARG A 110 -2.06 9.41 -23.56
CA ARG A 110 -2.35 10.46 -24.53
C ARG A 110 -2.72 11.78 -23.87
N GLY A 111 -3.14 11.78 -22.60
CA GLY A 111 -3.71 12.94 -21.91
C GLY A 111 -5.21 13.09 -22.20
N VAL A 112 -5.79 14.23 -21.82
CA VAL A 112 -7.23 14.54 -21.92
C VAL A 112 -7.46 15.81 -22.73
N PRO A 113 -8.61 15.99 -23.41
CA PRO A 113 -8.82 17.08 -24.37
C PRO A 113 -8.52 18.50 -23.84
N GLN A 114 -8.81 18.76 -22.56
CA GLN A 114 -8.50 20.05 -21.95
C GLN A 114 -7.01 20.35 -21.86
N ASN A 115 -6.15 19.33 -21.75
CA ASN A 115 -4.70 19.52 -21.74
C ASN A 115 -4.22 19.96 -23.13
N TYR A 116 -4.78 19.40 -24.20
CA TYR A 116 -4.48 19.82 -25.57
C TYR A 116 -4.84 21.28 -25.81
N ALA A 117 -6.02 21.71 -25.35
CA ALA A 117 -6.41 23.11 -25.41
C ALA A 117 -5.42 24.02 -24.66
N ALA A 118 -4.99 23.60 -23.46
CA ALA A 118 -4.09 24.41 -22.64
C ALA A 118 -2.65 24.47 -23.18
N TYR A 119 -2.16 23.40 -23.80
CA TYR A 119 -0.85 23.34 -24.46
C TYR A 119 -0.88 23.82 -25.91
N ASN A 120 -2.05 24.23 -26.42
CA ASN A 120 -2.28 24.68 -27.79
C ASN A 120 -1.81 23.65 -28.85
N ILE A 121 -2.18 22.38 -28.63
CA ILE A 121 -1.94 21.26 -29.55
C ILE A 121 -3.28 20.75 -30.04
N ALA A 122 -3.41 20.43 -31.33
CA ALA A 122 -4.65 19.90 -31.90
C ALA A 122 -4.94 18.48 -31.34
N PRO A 123 -6.10 18.23 -30.71
CA PRO A 123 -6.47 16.92 -30.14
C PRO A 123 -6.44 15.77 -31.16
N GLU A 124 -6.67 16.07 -32.44
CA GLU A 124 -6.67 15.10 -33.54
C GLU A 124 -5.28 14.49 -33.77
N GLU A 125 -4.21 15.23 -33.47
CA GLU A 125 -2.81 14.80 -33.61
C GLU A 125 -2.40 13.81 -32.50
N SER A 126 -3.22 13.67 -31.46
CA SER A 126 -2.93 12.91 -30.24
C SER A 126 -2.39 11.50 -30.48
N ARG A 127 -3.02 10.73 -31.36
CA ARG A 127 -2.60 9.35 -31.64
C ARG A 127 -1.25 9.27 -32.35
N GLN A 128 -1.07 10.07 -33.39
CA GLN A 128 0.15 10.02 -34.21
C GLN A 128 1.34 10.57 -33.42
N ARG A 129 1.15 11.67 -32.68
CA ARG A 129 2.16 12.17 -31.74
C ARG A 129 2.54 11.12 -30.70
N PHE A 130 1.57 10.42 -30.10
CA PHE A 130 1.87 9.36 -29.13
C PHE A 130 2.72 8.25 -29.75
N ALA A 131 2.36 7.78 -30.95
CA ALA A 131 3.10 6.72 -31.65
C ALA A 131 4.54 7.14 -31.99
N GLU A 132 4.74 8.34 -32.56
CA GLU A 132 6.07 8.86 -32.90
C GLU A 132 6.92 9.10 -31.64
N ALA A 133 6.33 9.66 -30.57
CA ALA A 133 7.00 9.90 -29.30
C ALA A 133 7.45 8.58 -28.64
N HIS A 134 6.57 7.58 -28.60
CA HIS A 134 6.85 6.27 -28.04
C HIS A 134 8.01 5.57 -28.78
N GLU A 135 7.98 5.56 -30.13
CA GLU A 135 9.02 4.93 -30.92
C GLU A 135 10.39 5.61 -30.72
N LEU A 136 10.41 6.95 -30.66
CA LEU A 136 11.61 7.70 -30.34
C LEU A 136 12.15 7.35 -28.94
N ILE A 137 11.29 7.26 -27.92
CA ILE A 137 11.72 6.90 -26.55
C ILE A 137 12.34 5.49 -26.53
N LEU A 138 11.66 4.51 -27.11
CA LEU A 138 12.18 3.14 -27.19
C LEU A 138 13.53 3.09 -27.90
N ARG A 139 13.65 3.81 -29.02
CA ARG A 139 14.89 3.87 -29.78
C ARG A 139 16.00 4.57 -28.98
N ALA A 140 15.69 5.65 -28.26
CA ALA A 140 16.65 6.36 -27.42
C ALA A 140 17.21 5.47 -26.29
N TRP A 141 16.41 4.58 -25.70
CA TRP A 141 16.88 3.65 -24.67
C TRP A 141 17.76 2.51 -25.24
N GLN A 142 17.45 2.04 -26.45
CA GLN A 142 18.09 0.86 -27.05
C GLN A 142 19.35 1.19 -27.86
N GLU A 143 19.35 2.29 -28.61
CA GLU A 143 20.48 2.67 -29.47
C GLU A 143 21.72 3.02 -28.63
N THR A 144 22.87 2.49 -29.04
CA THR A 144 24.15 2.71 -28.35
C THR A 144 25.03 3.75 -29.01
N THR A 145 24.66 4.17 -30.23
CA THR A 145 25.35 5.19 -31.01
C THR A 145 24.43 6.37 -31.27
N PRO A 146 24.95 7.61 -31.37
CA PRO A 146 24.14 8.76 -31.73
C PRO A 146 23.37 8.55 -33.05
N PHE A 147 22.12 8.99 -33.10
CA PHE A 147 21.28 8.89 -34.29
C PHE A 147 20.47 10.17 -34.52
N SER A 148 19.89 10.31 -35.71
CA SER A 148 18.94 11.38 -36.02
C SER A 148 17.51 10.83 -36.04
N TRP A 149 16.56 11.62 -35.54
CA TRP A 149 15.14 11.34 -35.62
C TRP A 149 14.42 12.42 -36.41
N ASN A 150 13.64 12.04 -37.42
CA ASN A 150 12.88 12.97 -38.25
C ASN A 150 11.51 12.38 -38.58
N SER A 151 10.47 12.89 -37.91
CA SER A 151 9.07 12.48 -38.07
C SER A 151 8.17 13.71 -38.22
N THR A 152 6.86 13.51 -38.35
CA THR A 152 5.91 14.59 -38.60
C THR A 152 5.92 15.63 -37.47
N TYR A 153 5.96 15.15 -36.22
CA TYR A 153 5.83 15.99 -35.04
C TYR A 153 7.12 16.19 -34.26
N TYR A 154 8.13 15.33 -34.45
CA TYR A 154 9.37 15.36 -33.68
C TYR A 154 10.59 15.28 -34.60
N ASN A 155 11.49 16.25 -34.47
CA ASN A 155 12.68 16.34 -35.31
C ASN A 155 13.90 16.67 -34.43
N PHE A 156 14.77 15.68 -34.25
CA PHE A 156 15.98 15.75 -33.43
C PHE A 156 17.20 15.29 -34.26
N PRO A 157 18.05 16.21 -34.72
CA PRO A 157 19.17 15.86 -35.59
C PRO A 157 20.28 15.07 -34.86
N HIS A 158 20.36 15.19 -33.53
CA HIS A 158 21.40 14.59 -32.70
C HIS A 158 20.78 14.01 -31.42
N VAL A 159 20.44 12.72 -31.45
CA VAL A 159 19.89 11.97 -30.31
C VAL A 159 20.97 11.08 -29.72
N SER A 160 21.26 11.28 -28.44
CA SER A 160 22.06 10.39 -27.59
C SER A 160 21.74 10.75 -26.14
N ILE A 161 21.09 9.83 -25.41
CA ILE A 161 20.68 10.10 -24.04
C ILE A 161 21.73 9.63 -23.03
N TRP A 162 21.88 10.38 -21.95
CA TRP A 162 22.67 10.01 -20.77
C TRP A 162 21.91 10.42 -19.51
N PRO A 163 21.67 9.51 -18.55
CA PRO A 163 22.08 8.11 -18.54
C PRO A 163 21.20 7.22 -19.45
N ARG A 164 21.60 5.95 -19.60
CA ARG A 164 20.75 4.90 -20.18
C ARG A 164 20.06 4.11 -19.06
N PRO A 165 18.87 3.53 -19.29
CA PRO A 165 18.21 2.68 -18.30
C PRO A 165 19.07 1.48 -17.89
N VAL A 166 18.97 1.07 -16.63
CA VAL A 166 19.58 -0.18 -16.13
C VAL A 166 18.74 -1.39 -16.52
N GLN A 167 17.41 -1.25 -16.59
CA GLN A 167 16.52 -2.31 -17.07
C GLN A 167 16.67 -2.50 -18.59
N GLN A 168 16.80 -3.77 -19.01
CA GLN A 168 16.96 -4.16 -20.42
C GLN A 168 15.81 -5.06 -20.88
N PRO A 169 15.32 -4.93 -22.13
CA PRO A 169 15.77 -3.96 -23.15
C PRO A 169 15.34 -2.51 -22.85
N HIS A 170 14.39 -2.33 -21.93
CA HIS A 170 13.94 -1.04 -21.40
C HIS A 170 13.14 -1.28 -20.11
N PRO A 171 12.83 -0.23 -19.32
CA PRO A 171 11.87 -0.33 -18.22
C PRO A 171 10.50 -0.86 -18.68
N PRO A 172 9.75 -1.61 -17.85
CA PRO A 172 8.37 -2.01 -18.16
C PRO A 172 7.49 -0.82 -18.54
N ILE A 173 6.70 -0.97 -19.60
CA ILE A 173 5.83 0.08 -20.12
C ILE A 173 4.37 -0.25 -19.86
N VAL A 174 3.60 0.75 -19.43
CA VAL A 174 2.15 0.67 -19.24
C VAL A 174 1.45 1.72 -20.09
N TYR A 175 0.39 1.35 -20.79
CA TYR A 175 -0.48 2.31 -21.49
C TYR A 175 -1.83 2.42 -20.81
N SER A 176 -2.40 3.63 -20.82
CA SER A 176 -3.83 3.77 -20.58
C SER A 176 -4.59 3.22 -21.79
N ALA A 177 -5.34 2.13 -21.62
CA ALA A 177 -6.14 1.55 -22.71
C ALA A 177 -7.58 1.27 -22.26
N ASN A 178 -8.44 2.27 -22.48
CA ASN A 178 -9.89 2.18 -22.24
C ASN A 178 -10.69 1.93 -23.53
N SER A 179 -10.02 1.49 -24.61
CA SER A 179 -10.66 1.17 -25.89
C SER A 179 -9.91 0.03 -26.58
N GLU A 180 -10.64 -0.77 -27.35
CA GLU A 180 -10.08 -1.87 -28.16
C GLU A 180 -8.93 -1.39 -29.05
N THR A 181 -9.08 -0.21 -29.68
CA THR A 181 -8.02 0.36 -30.54
C THR A 181 -6.70 0.61 -29.81
N SER A 182 -6.77 1.08 -28.55
CA SER A 182 -5.57 1.33 -27.74
C SER A 182 -5.00 0.02 -27.20
N ALA A 183 -5.85 -0.95 -26.87
CA ALA A 183 -5.44 -2.28 -26.42
C ALA A 183 -4.72 -3.06 -27.53
N VAL A 184 -5.20 -2.99 -28.77
CA VAL A 184 -4.54 -3.60 -29.94
C VAL A 184 -3.17 -2.95 -30.19
N PHE A 185 -3.04 -1.63 -30.04
CA PHE A 185 -1.74 -0.95 -30.15
C PHE A 185 -0.76 -1.41 -29.06
N ALA A 186 -1.25 -1.52 -27.82
CA ALA A 186 -0.46 -2.00 -26.68
C ALA A 186 0.06 -3.43 -26.91
N ALA A 187 -0.81 -4.34 -27.38
CA ALA A 187 -0.44 -5.72 -27.68
C ALA A 187 0.65 -5.81 -28.76
N LYS A 188 0.56 -5.03 -29.84
CA LYS A 188 1.61 -4.99 -30.87
C LYS A 188 2.95 -4.51 -30.34
N SER A 189 2.93 -3.64 -29.34
CA SER A 189 4.12 -3.11 -28.68
C SER A 189 4.57 -3.96 -27.49
N ARG A 190 3.84 -5.03 -27.14
CA ARG A 190 4.02 -5.85 -25.93
C ARG A 190 4.08 -5.02 -24.63
N ALA A 191 3.36 -3.91 -24.61
CA ALA A 191 3.22 -3.06 -23.43
C ALA A 191 2.01 -3.49 -22.61
N ALA A 192 2.09 -3.33 -21.29
CA ALA A 192 0.96 -3.58 -20.40
C ALA A 192 -0.13 -2.53 -20.63
N ILE A 193 -1.37 -2.85 -20.26
CA ILE A 193 -2.49 -1.91 -20.27
C ILE A 193 -3.02 -1.68 -18.86
N GLY A 194 -3.36 -0.43 -18.58
CA GLY A 194 -3.95 0.00 -17.32
C GLY A 194 -5.27 0.71 -17.52
N ALA A 195 -6.29 0.30 -16.76
CA ALA A 195 -7.57 0.97 -16.63
C ALA A 195 -7.77 1.39 -15.18
N ILE A 196 -7.27 2.57 -14.84
CA ILE A 196 -7.04 2.98 -13.45
C ILE A 196 -8.19 3.80 -12.85
N HIS A 197 -8.96 4.50 -13.69
CA HIS A 197 -10.06 5.35 -13.26
C HIS A 197 -11.38 4.87 -13.87
N LEU A 198 -12.14 4.09 -13.10
CA LEU A 198 -13.43 3.53 -13.50
C LEU A 198 -14.56 4.49 -13.08
N TYR A 199 -15.07 5.27 -14.03
CA TYR A 199 -16.03 6.35 -13.74
C TYR A 199 -17.50 6.03 -14.02
N SER A 200 -17.77 5.12 -14.96
CA SER A 200 -19.13 4.79 -15.38
C SER A 200 -19.46 3.35 -15.01
N LEU A 201 -20.76 3.05 -14.92
CA LEU A 201 -21.26 1.76 -14.45
C LEU A 201 -20.85 0.60 -15.38
N ASP A 202 -20.71 0.85 -16.69
CA ASP A 202 -20.25 -0.11 -17.70
C ASP A 202 -18.70 -0.23 -17.79
N ALA A 203 -17.94 0.34 -16.84
CA ALA A 203 -16.49 0.39 -16.97
C ALA A 203 -15.85 -1.01 -16.97
N ILE A 204 -16.34 -1.96 -16.16
CA ILE A 204 -15.82 -3.33 -16.13
C ILE A 204 -16.00 -4.03 -17.48
N ASP A 205 -17.16 -3.86 -18.12
CA ASP A 205 -17.43 -4.44 -19.45
C ASP A 205 -16.47 -3.88 -20.51
N ARG A 206 -16.19 -2.57 -20.46
CA ARG A 206 -15.22 -1.95 -21.39
C ARG A 206 -13.80 -2.41 -21.14
N VAL A 207 -13.39 -2.56 -19.88
CA VAL A 207 -12.08 -3.13 -19.53
C VAL A 207 -11.98 -4.55 -20.05
N LYS A 208 -13.03 -5.36 -19.88
CA LYS A 208 -13.08 -6.72 -20.41
C LYS A 208 -12.93 -6.74 -21.94
N SER A 209 -13.69 -5.92 -22.66
CA SER A 209 -13.58 -5.78 -24.13
C SER A 209 -12.16 -5.37 -24.57
N ALA A 210 -11.53 -4.44 -23.86
CA ALA A 210 -10.15 -4.05 -24.13
C ALA A 210 -9.15 -5.20 -23.90
N ILE A 211 -9.29 -5.96 -22.80
CA ILE A 211 -8.44 -7.13 -22.50
C ILE A 211 -8.66 -8.23 -23.55
N ASP A 212 -9.89 -8.50 -23.95
CA ASP A 212 -10.22 -9.50 -24.98
C ASP A 212 -9.62 -9.11 -26.34
N ALA A 213 -9.71 -7.82 -26.71
CA ALA A 213 -9.07 -7.29 -27.92
C ALA A 213 -7.53 -7.38 -27.86
N TYR A 214 -6.94 -7.11 -26.68
CA TYR A 214 -5.50 -7.28 -26.45
C TYR A 214 -5.08 -8.74 -26.66
N ARG A 215 -5.74 -9.69 -25.96
CA ARG A 215 -5.45 -11.13 -26.07
C ARG A 215 -5.64 -11.63 -27.51
N GLY A 216 -6.70 -11.18 -28.18
CA GLY A 216 -6.95 -11.50 -29.59
C GLY A 216 -5.86 -10.99 -30.53
N GLN A 217 -5.30 -9.81 -30.29
CA GLN A 217 -4.17 -9.30 -31.07
C GLN A 217 -2.87 -10.05 -30.74
N ALA A 218 -2.58 -10.31 -29.46
CA ALA A 218 -1.40 -11.04 -29.04
C ALA A 218 -1.35 -12.45 -29.67
N ALA A 219 -2.49 -13.16 -29.68
CA ALA A 219 -2.61 -14.47 -30.32
C ALA A 219 -2.34 -14.43 -31.83
N ARG A 220 -2.80 -13.38 -32.54
CA ARG A 220 -2.47 -13.18 -33.97
C ARG A 220 -0.98 -12.93 -34.21
N ASP A 221 -0.33 -12.26 -33.26
CA ASP A 221 1.11 -11.98 -33.29
C ASP A 221 1.95 -13.13 -32.71
N GLY A 222 1.32 -14.26 -32.34
CA GLY A 222 1.97 -15.50 -31.93
C GLY A 222 2.52 -15.50 -30.50
N TRP A 223 1.93 -14.73 -29.59
CA TRP A 223 2.35 -14.71 -28.18
C TRP A 223 1.16 -14.62 -27.22
N GLU A 224 1.38 -15.01 -25.97
CA GLU A 224 0.35 -15.02 -24.92
C GLU A 224 0.73 -14.02 -23.81
N PRO A 225 -0.17 -13.09 -23.45
CA PRO A 225 0.11 -12.13 -22.39
C PRO A 225 -0.03 -12.75 -21.01
N ASP A 226 0.95 -12.48 -20.14
CA ASP A 226 0.87 -12.79 -18.71
C ASP A 226 -0.20 -11.90 -18.03
N PRO A 227 -0.90 -12.37 -16.98
CA PRO A 227 -1.82 -11.53 -16.20
C PRO A 227 -1.24 -10.18 -15.78
N GLU A 228 0.06 -10.08 -15.49
CA GLU A 228 0.72 -8.81 -15.13
C GLU A 228 0.67 -7.73 -16.23
N GLN A 229 0.34 -8.10 -17.48
CA GLN A 229 0.09 -7.15 -18.56
C GLN A 229 -1.21 -6.37 -18.39
N PHE A 230 -2.08 -6.76 -17.45
CA PHE A 230 -3.39 -6.15 -17.24
C PHE A 230 -3.49 -5.56 -15.84
N ILE A 231 -3.59 -4.24 -15.79
CA ILE A 231 -3.70 -3.45 -14.56
C ILE A 231 -5.10 -2.84 -14.49
N VAL A 232 -5.80 -3.01 -13.36
CA VAL A 232 -7.09 -2.35 -13.12
C VAL A 232 -7.03 -1.61 -11.79
N GLY A 233 -7.47 -0.35 -11.82
CA GLY A 233 -7.43 0.52 -10.66
C GLY A 233 -8.81 0.85 -10.10
N PHE A 234 -8.89 0.89 -8.79
CA PHE A 234 -10.11 1.15 -8.05
C PHE A 234 -9.88 2.23 -7.01
N GLN A 235 -10.88 3.08 -6.79
CA GLN A 235 -10.95 3.80 -5.52
C GLN A 235 -11.16 2.78 -4.42
N THR A 236 -10.37 2.89 -3.35
CA THR A 236 -10.29 1.82 -2.34
C THR A 236 -10.39 2.36 -0.93
N CYS A 237 -11.24 1.75 -0.10
CA CYS A 237 -11.26 1.96 1.34
C CYS A 237 -11.47 0.62 2.05
N VAL A 238 -10.46 0.19 2.81
CA VAL A 238 -10.56 -0.94 3.72
C VAL A 238 -10.71 -0.40 5.14
N ALA A 239 -11.68 -0.91 5.89
CA ALA A 239 -11.83 -0.63 7.32
C ALA A 239 -12.17 -1.93 8.06
N GLU A 240 -12.28 -1.90 9.38
CA GLU A 240 -12.62 -3.08 10.19
C GLU A 240 -13.94 -3.75 9.75
N THR A 241 -14.96 -2.94 9.46
CA THR A 241 -16.27 -3.41 8.96
C THR A 241 -16.66 -2.74 7.65
N ASP A 242 -17.59 -3.37 6.93
CA ASP A 242 -18.15 -2.82 5.69
C ASP A 242 -18.80 -1.45 5.93
N GLU A 243 -19.58 -1.30 7.01
CA GLU A 243 -20.25 -0.05 7.36
C GLU A 243 -19.26 1.08 7.69
N LEU A 244 -18.14 0.76 8.34
CA LEU A 244 -17.12 1.75 8.63
C LEU A 244 -16.42 2.21 7.34
N ALA A 245 -16.09 1.29 6.44
CA ALA A 245 -15.51 1.62 5.15
C ALA A 245 -16.46 2.50 4.32
N PHE A 246 -17.76 2.19 4.31
CA PHE A 246 -18.77 2.97 3.60
C PHE A 246 -18.90 4.39 4.16
N ARG A 247 -18.95 4.52 5.50
CA ARG A 247 -18.99 5.84 6.16
C ARG A 247 -17.77 6.71 5.85
N LYS A 248 -16.60 6.11 5.68
CA LYS A 248 -15.36 6.82 5.30
C LYS A 248 -15.35 7.20 3.82
N LEU A 249 -15.67 6.27 2.93
CA LEU A 249 -15.50 6.45 1.49
C LEU A 249 -16.60 7.27 0.82
N GLU A 250 -17.87 7.09 1.20
CA GLU A 250 -18.99 7.78 0.55
C GLU A 250 -18.88 9.33 0.57
N PRO A 251 -18.63 9.99 1.71
CA PRO A 251 -18.47 11.44 1.72
C PRO A 251 -17.24 11.89 0.91
N ALA A 252 -16.18 11.09 0.89
CA ALA A 252 -14.98 11.38 0.13
C ALA A 252 -15.20 11.28 -1.38
N LEU A 253 -15.96 10.29 -1.85
CA LEU A 253 -16.40 10.18 -3.24
C LEU A 253 -17.25 11.38 -3.64
N ASN A 254 -18.20 11.78 -2.77
CA ASN A 254 -19.01 12.96 -3.00
C ASN A 254 -18.14 14.21 -3.14
N TYR A 255 -17.17 14.41 -2.24
CA TYR A 255 -16.23 15.53 -2.35
C TYR A 255 -15.39 15.46 -3.63
N GLN A 256 -14.82 14.31 -3.94
CA GLN A 256 -14.03 14.06 -5.14
C GLN A 256 -14.81 14.45 -6.41
N TYR A 257 -16.01 13.91 -6.61
CA TYR A 257 -16.74 14.09 -7.87
C TYR A 257 -17.56 15.38 -7.94
N GLN A 258 -18.07 15.88 -6.82
CA GLN A 258 -18.87 17.09 -6.80
C GLN A 258 -18.01 18.36 -6.68
N ILE A 259 -16.79 18.26 -6.12
CA ILE A 259 -15.92 19.43 -5.88
C ILE A 259 -14.63 19.35 -6.71
N LEU A 260 -13.84 18.26 -6.61
CA LEU A 260 -12.48 18.20 -7.15
C LEU A 260 -12.38 17.87 -8.64
N SER A 261 -13.16 16.91 -9.15
CA SER A 261 -13.10 16.37 -10.53
C SER A 261 -13.43 17.39 -11.65
N GLY A 262 -13.51 18.68 -11.31
CA GLY A 262 -13.55 19.79 -12.25
C GLY A 262 -14.88 20.52 -12.29
N THR A 263 -14.92 21.60 -13.07
CA THR A 263 -16.13 22.38 -13.35
C THR A 263 -16.80 21.83 -14.62
N PHE A 264 -18.13 21.75 -14.64
CA PHE A 264 -18.89 21.38 -15.84
C PHE A 264 -19.36 22.62 -16.60
N ASN A 265 -18.46 23.59 -16.78
CA ASN A 265 -18.78 24.80 -17.54
C ASN A 265 -18.88 24.48 -19.05
N ALA A 266 -19.53 25.37 -19.81
CA ALA A 266 -19.80 25.15 -21.23
C ALA A 266 -18.50 24.95 -22.05
N GLU A 267 -17.42 25.61 -21.66
CA GLU A 267 -16.11 25.53 -22.33
C GLU A 267 -15.46 24.16 -22.14
N LYS A 268 -15.37 23.65 -20.91
CA LYS A 268 -14.82 22.30 -20.64
C LYS A 268 -15.69 21.21 -21.29
N LYS A 269 -17.01 21.38 -21.30
CA LYS A 269 -17.93 20.48 -22.04
C LYS A 269 -17.66 20.50 -23.55
N ALA A 270 -17.47 21.68 -24.13
CA ALA A 270 -17.17 21.81 -25.56
C ALA A 270 -15.83 21.13 -25.94
N LEU A 271 -14.83 21.19 -25.06
CA LEU A 271 -13.56 20.49 -25.23
C LEU A 271 -13.69 18.97 -25.07
N ALA A 272 -14.46 18.51 -24.09
CA ALA A 272 -14.73 17.08 -23.90
C ALA A 272 -15.49 16.46 -25.09
N ASN A 273 -16.30 17.25 -25.79
CA ASN A 273 -17.14 16.83 -26.91
C ASN A 273 -16.45 16.90 -28.29
N LYS A 274 -15.16 17.25 -28.37
CA LYS A 274 -14.40 17.35 -29.63
C LYS A 274 -13.10 16.53 -29.51
N PRO A 275 -12.86 15.41 -30.23
CA PRO A 275 -13.59 14.78 -31.36
C PRO A 275 -13.93 13.28 -31.15
N GLU A 276 -14.70 12.71 -32.09
CA GLU A 276 -14.90 11.26 -32.23
C GLU A 276 -13.57 10.50 -32.22
N GLY A 277 -13.52 9.41 -31.46
CA GLY A 277 -12.34 8.55 -31.37
C GLY A 277 -11.31 8.96 -30.31
N TYR A 278 -11.46 10.03 -29.53
CA TYR A 278 -10.48 10.28 -28.44
C TYR A 278 -10.60 9.26 -27.28
N GLY A 279 -11.76 8.62 -27.10
CA GLY A 279 -11.98 7.61 -26.05
C GLY A 279 -12.03 8.19 -24.64
N TYR A 280 -12.37 9.48 -24.50
CA TYR A 280 -12.57 10.14 -23.22
C TYR A 280 -14.05 10.07 -22.84
N THR A 281 -14.36 9.39 -21.74
CA THR A 281 -15.69 9.41 -21.14
C THR A 281 -15.80 10.62 -20.22
N PRO A 282 -16.68 11.60 -20.51
CA PRO A 282 -16.92 12.70 -19.59
C PRO A 282 -17.39 12.15 -18.23
N VAL A 283 -16.95 12.77 -17.13
CA VAL A 283 -17.55 12.51 -15.82
C VAL A 283 -19.03 12.88 -15.91
N GLU A 284 -19.91 12.00 -15.43
CA GLU A 284 -21.35 12.23 -15.46
C GLU A 284 -21.74 13.45 -14.61
N GLU A 285 -22.78 14.18 -15.03
CA GLU A 285 -23.30 15.31 -14.23
C GLU A 285 -23.81 14.85 -12.86
N SER A 286 -24.32 13.61 -12.80
CA SER A 286 -24.73 12.92 -11.57
C SER A 286 -23.83 11.70 -11.37
N PRO A 287 -22.75 11.80 -10.59
CA PRO A 287 -21.84 10.68 -10.38
C PRO A 287 -22.55 9.52 -9.65
N PRO A 288 -22.21 8.25 -9.96
CA PRO A 288 -22.79 7.10 -9.27
C PRO A 288 -22.61 7.13 -7.76
N THR A 289 -23.63 6.67 -7.02
CA THR A 289 -23.56 6.48 -5.57
C THR A 289 -22.58 5.37 -5.20
N LEU A 290 -22.18 5.28 -3.92
CA LEU A 290 -21.34 4.17 -3.46
C LEU A 290 -22.00 2.81 -3.71
N GLY A 291 -23.30 2.67 -3.44
CA GLY A 291 -24.04 1.44 -3.71
C GLY A 291 -23.99 1.03 -5.19
N GLN A 292 -24.25 1.96 -6.10
CA GLN A 292 -24.15 1.68 -7.55
C GLN A 292 -22.73 1.28 -7.95
N ARG A 293 -21.70 1.87 -7.34
CA ARG A 293 -20.30 1.50 -7.62
C ARG A 293 -19.96 0.09 -7.14
N LEU A 294 -20.48 -0.31 -5.98
CA LEU A 294 -20.34 -1.67 -5.44
C LEU A 294 -21.07 -2.69 -6.32
N ASP A 295 -22.32 -2.41 -6.68
CA ASP A 295 -23.16 -3.27 -7.53
C ASP A 295 -22.56 -3.50 -8.93
N ASN A 296 -21.76 -2.55 -9.42
CA ASN A 296 -21.11 -2.61 -10.73
C ASN A 296 -19.60 -2.91 -10.63
N HIS A 297 -19.10 -3.25 -9.44
CA HIS A 297 -17.70 -3.63 -9.19
C HIS A 297 -16.66 -2.58 -9.66
N ILE A 298 -16.97 -1.29 -9.57
CA ILE A 298 -16.08 -0.18 -9.97
C ILE A 298 -15.44 0.55 -8.77
N VAL A 299 -15.53 -0.04 -7.57
CA VAL A 299 -14.91 0.43 -6.32
C VAL A 299 -14.53 -0.78 -5.47
N LEU A 300 -13.48 -0.66 -4.67
CA LEU A 300 -13.13 -1.63 -3.64
C LEU A 300 -13.43 -1.04 -2.26
N CYS A 301 -14.48 -1.48 -1.59
CA CYS A 301 -14.86 -0.90 -0.31
C CYS A 301 -15.48 -1.94 0.62
N GLY A 302 -14.95 -2.05 1.84
CA GLY A 302 -15.47 -2.94 2.86
C GLY A 302 -14.45 -3.33 3.92
N SER A 303 -14.79 -4.36 4.70
CA SER A 303 -13.88 -5.16 5.52
C SER A 303 -12.81 -5.85 4.66
N PRO A 304 -11.69 -6.31 5.24
CA PRO A 304 -10.71 -7.09 4.52
C PRO A 304 -11.33 -8.28 3.77
N SER A 305 -12.23 -9.02 4.43
CA SER A 305 -12.91 -10.16 3.80
C SER A 305 -13.76 -9.77 2.58
N THR A 306 -14.47 -8.65 2.66
CA THR A 306 -15.30 -8.14 1.56
C THR A 306 -14.44 -7.67 0.39
N VAL A 307 -13.36 -6.95 0.67
CA VAL A 307 -12.45 -6.48 -0.37
C VAL A 307 -11.69 -7.63 -1.03
N THR A 308 -11.29 -8.66 -0.28
CA THR A 308 -10.73 -9.90 -0.84
C THR A 308 -11.69 -10.54 -1.85
N ARG A 309 -12.97 -10.74 -1.48
CA ARG A 309 -13.98 -11.30 -2.40
C ARG A 309 -14.21 -10.42 -3.63
N GLN A 310 -14.18 -9.09 -3.47
CA GLN A 310 -14.29 -8.16 -4.60
C GLN A 310 -13.11 -8.32 -5.57
N ILE A 311 -11.88 -8.46 -5.06
CA ILE A 311 -10.68 -8.68 -5.88
C ILE A 311 -10.70 -10.05 -6.56
N GLU A 312 -11.13 -11.11 -5.87
CA GLU A 312 -11.32 -12.45 -6.45
C GLU A 312 -12.25 -12.39 -7.66
N TYR A 313 -13.42 -11.74 -7.51
CA TYR A 313 -14.35 -11.54 -8.61
C TYR A 313 -13.72 -10.83 -9.80
N ILE A 314 -12.96 -9.76 -9.56
CA ILE A 314 -12.26 -9.01 -10.62
C ILE A 314 -11.19 -9.88 -11.30
N LYS A 315 -10.39 -10.63 -10.53
CA LYS A 315 -9.39 -11.56 -11.05
C LYS A 315 -10.02 -12.64 -11.93
N ASP A 316 -11.10 -13.26 -11.47
CA ASP A 316 -11.80 -14.32 -12.21
C ASP A 316 -12.48 -13.79 -13.47
N THR A 317 -13.02 -12.57 -13.41
CA THR A 317 -13.76 -11.95 -14.53
C THR A 317 -12.82 -11.44 -15.63
N LEU A 318 -11.69 -10.83 -15.25
CA LEU A 318 -10.81 -10.12 -16.17
C LEU A 318 -9.48 -10.85 -16.44
N GLY A 319 -9.04 -11.71 -15.53
CA GLY A 319 -7.72 -12.35 -15.58
C GLY A 319 -6.58 -11.35 -15.46
N VAL A 320 -6.71 -10.41 -14.51
CA VAL A 320 -5.74 -9.33 -14.25
C VAL A 320 -4.69 -9.77 -13.23
N GLY A 321 -3.46 -9.28 -13.39
CA GLY A 321 -2.34 -9.58 -12.50
C GLY A 321 -1.94 -8.42 -11.58
N VAL A 322 -2.43 -7.20 -11.84
CA VAL A 322 -2.10 -6.03 -11.03
C VAL A 322 -3.37 -5.26 -10.66
N ILE A 323 -3.61 -5.12 -9.36
CA ILE A 323 -4.68 -4.29 -8.80
C ILE A 323 -4.06 -2.99 -8.27
N SER A 324 -4.48 -1.85 -8.83
CA SER A 324 -4.08 -0.52 -8.35
C SER A 324 -5.12 0.02 -7.39
N THR A 325 -4.72 0.35 -6.15
CA THR A 325 -5.65 0.86 -5.13
C THR A 325 -5.45 2.35 -4.90
N HIS A 326 -6.46 3.15 -5.22
CA HIS A 326 -6.47 4.60 -5.02
C HIS A 326 -7.12 4.91 -3.68
N MET A 327 -6.32 4.98 -2.62
CA MET A 327 -6.82 5.09 -1.25
C MET A 327 -6.98 6.54 -0.77
N GLN A 328 -6.17 7.49 -1.26
CA GLN A 328 -6.41 8.91 -1.02
C GLN A 328 -7.54 9.38 -1.95
N VAL A 329 -8.79 9.21 -1.53
CA VAL A 329 -9.97 9.66 -2.27
C VAL A 329 -10.44 11.00 -1.72
N GLY A 330 -10.64 11.99 -2.59
CA GLY A 330 -11.20 13.28 -2.21
C GLY A 330 -10.50 13.90 -0.99
N ASN A 331 -11.26 14.14 0.06
CA ASN A 331 -10.78 14.72 1.32
C ASN A 331 -10.69 13.69 2.47
N MET A 332 -10.48 12.39 2.19
CA MET A 332 -10.23 11.40 3.23
C MET A 332 -9.09 11.84 4.14
N ALA A 333 -9.26 11.65 5.45
CA ALA A 333 -8.25 11.97 6.43
C ALA A 333 -7.03 11.04 6.28
N ASP A 334 -5.82 11.55 6.53
CA ASP A 334 -4.58 10.78 6.41
C ASP A 334 -4.60 9.50 7.26
N ALA A 335 -5.17 9.57 8.47
CA ALA A 335 -5.31 8.43 9.37
C ALA A 335 -6.15 7.30 8.75
N ASP A 336 -7.28 7.64 8.12
CA ASP A 336 -8.15 6.66 7.45
C ASP A 336 -7.46 6.02 6.24
N VAL A 337 -6.69 6.80 5.49
CA VAL A 337 -5.93 6.31 4.35
C VAL A 337 -4.84 5.34 4.81
N ARG A 338 -4.10 5.68 5.86
CA ARG A 338 -3.05 4.82 6.42
C ARG A 338 -3.60 3.55 7.05
N GLU A 339 -4.73 3.63 7.74
CA GLU A 339 -5.44 2.46 8.27
C GLU A 339 -5.86 1.52 7.12
N SER A 340 -6.46 2.07 6.06
CA SER A 340 -6.84 1.31 4.87
C SER A 340 -5.62 0.66 4.19
N MET A 341 -4.50 1.38 4.06
CA MET A 341 -3.24 0.82 3.53
C MET A 341 -2.73 -0.34 4.39
N HIS A 342 -2.76 -0.17 5.72
CA HIS A 342 -2.33 -1.21 6.66
C HIS A 342 -3.20 -2.45 6.54
N LEU A 343 -4.52 -2.31 6.65
CA LEU A 343 -5.47 -3.42 6.58
C LEU A 343 -5.38 -4.16 5.23
N PHE A 344 -5.24 -3.41 4.13
CA PHE A 344 -5.05 -4.01 2.81
C PHE A 344 -3.76 -4.82 2.76
N GLY A 345 -2.64 -4.24 3.21
CA GLY A 345 -1.33 -4.87 3.18
C GLY A 345 -1.20 -6.11 4.07
N SER A 346 -1.83 -6.10 5.24
CA SER A 346 -1.74 -7.18 6.22
C SER A 346 -2.79 -8.28 6.07
N HIS A 347 -3.98 -7.98 5.52
CA HIS A 347 -5.09 -8.95 5.47
C HIS A 347 -5.59 -9.24 4.05
N VAL A 348 -5.54 -8.28 3.12
CA VAL A 348 -6.08 -8.46 1.76
C VAL A 348 -5.01 -8.97 0.80
N ALA A 349 -3.89 -8.24 0.67
CA ALA A 349 -2.81 -8.57 -0.25
C ALA A 349 -2.23 -9.98 -0.07
N PRO A 350 -2.01 -10.49 1.17
CA PRO A 350 -1.45 -11.83 1.37
C PRO A 350 -2.29 -12.96 0.76
N ALA A 351 -3.62 -12.80 0.67
CA ALA A 351 -4.52 -13.79 0.07
C ALA A 351 -4.22 -14.07 -1.42
N PHE A 352 -3.53 -13.15 -2.09
CA PHE A 352 -3.23 -13.25 -3.53
C PHE A 352 -1.76 -13.54 -3.83
N ARG A 353 -0.89 -13.58 -2.82
CA ARG A 353 0.57 -13.75 -3.02
C ARG A 353 0.99 -15.19 -3.29
N SER A 354 0.23 -16.20 -2.84
CA SER A 354 0.55 -17.62 -3.11
C SER A 354 0.44 -18.01 -4.59
N ASP A 355 -0.35 -17.27 -5.37
CA ASP A 355 -0.66 -17.56 -6.77
C ASP A 355 0.21 -16.78 -7.78
N SER A 356 1.04 -15.85 -7.32
CA SER A 356 1.85 -15.01 -8.21
C SER A 356 3.13 -15.74 -8.63
N LYS A 357 3.44 -15.74 -9.94
CA LYS A 357 4.71 -16.27 -10.48
C LYS A 357 5.94 -15.58 -9.88
N LEU A 358 5.81 -14.37 -9.35
CA LEU A 358 6.88 -13.67 -8.59
C LEU A 358 7.33 -14.45 -7.33
N HIS A 359 6.52 -15.37 -6.83
CA HIS A 359 6.84 -16.16 -5.63
C HIS A 359 7.24 -17.61 -5.90
N GLN A 360 6.91 -18.18 -7.06
CA GLN A 360 7.12 -19.61 -7.33
C GLN A 360 8.55 -19.97 -7.80
N ASP A 361 9.31 -19.04 -8.36
CA ASP A 361 10.71 -19.28 -8.79
C ASP A 361 11.77 -18.87 -7.75
N SER A 362 11.37 -18.52 -6.54
CA SER A 362 12.32 -18.09 -5.52
C SER A 362 12.92 -19.28 -4.76
N VAL A 363 14.21 -19.55 -5.03
CA VAL A 363 15.15 -19.61 -3.91
C VAL A 363 14.86 -18.35 -3.10
N THR A 364 14.08 -18.47 -2.03
CA THR A 364 13.64 -17.29 -1.29
C THR A 364 14.89 -16.62 -0.73
N THR A 365 15.18 -15.41 -1.21
CA THR A 365 16.12 -14.53 -0.54
C THR A 365 15.30 -13.69 0.42
N SER A 366 15.56 -13.84 1.72
CA SER A 366 14.98 -12.98 2.76
C SER A 366 15.28 -11.52 2.40
N TYR A 367 14.24 -10.74 2.12
CA TYR A 367 14.39 -9.34 1.74
C TYR A 367 14.81 -8.52 2.96
N LYS A 368 16.09 -8.11 3.00
CA LYS A 368 16.70 -7.34 4.09
C LYS A 368 17.34 -6.05 3.56
N PRO A 369 16.55 -4.99 3.32
CA PRO A 369 17.02 -3.77 2.64
C PRO A 369 18.12 -3.04 3.40
N ILE A 370 18.05 -3.00 4.73
CA ILE A 370 19.11 -2.38 5.56
C ILE A 370 20.40 -3.19 5.49
N ALA A 371 20.33 -4.52 5.43
CA ALA A 371 21.51 -5.35 5.26
C ALA A 371 22.13 -5.09 3.87
N GLN A 372 21.31 -5.03 2.82
CA GLN A 372 21.74 -4.72 1.45
C GLN A 372 22.37 -3.34 1.33
N SER A 373 21.83 -2.29 1.96
CA SER A 373 22.42 -0.95 1.94
C SER A 373 23.77 -0.88 2.67
N LEU A 374 23.99 -1.77 3.64
CA LEU A 374 25.28 -1.95 4.30
C LEU A 374 26.25 -2.82 3.49
N GLY A 375 25.85 -3.29 2.30
CA GLY A 375 26.63 -4.16 1.42
C GLY A 375 26.57 -5.66 1.77
N TRP A 376 25.57 -6.08 2.55
CA TRP A 376 25.35 -7.49 2.88
C TRP A 376 24.36 -8.08 1.86
N HIS A 377 24.72 -9.19 1.22
CA HIS A 377 23.90 -9.84 0.21
C HIS A 377 23.41 -11.20 0.71
N VAL A 378 22.11 -11.35 0.90
CA VAL A 378 21.49 -12.66 1.13
C VAL A 378 21.54 -13.43 -0.18
N GLN A 379 22.26 -14.55 -0.20
CA GLN A 379 22.35 -15.44 -1.37
C GLN A 379 21.23 -16.48 -1.36
N GLN A 380 20.88 -16.99 -0.18
CA GLN A 380 19.91 -18.06 -0.02
C GLN A 380 19.31 -18.00 1.38
N THR A 381 18.00 -18.22 1.51
CA THR A 381 17.34 -18.46 2.79
C THR A 381 16.86 -19.91 2.87
N ARG A 382 17.05 -20.54 4.02
CA ARG A 382 16.62 -21.92 4.31
C ARG A 382 15.82 -21.94 5.62
N HIS A 383 14.66 -22.59 5.62
CA HIS A 383 13.95 -22.91 6.86
C HIS A 383 14.53 -24.22 7.41
N ILE A 384 15.33 -24.13 8.47
CA ILE A 384 15.95 -25.29 9.14
C ILE A 384 14.88 -26.09 9.88
N HIS A 385 13.93 -25.40 10.51
CA HIS A 385 12.84 -26.00 11.26
C HIS A 385 11.56 -25.16 11.10
N ARG A 386 10.43 -25.84 11.06
CA ARG A 386 9.10 -25.22 11.11
C ARG A 386 8.31 -25.85 12.25
N SER A 387 7.63 -25.01 13.02
CA SER A 387 6.77 -25.46 14.12
C SER A 387 5.52 -24.61 14.18
N LYS A 388 4.60 -25.00 15.09
CA LYS A 388 3.42 -24.21 15.41
C LYS A 388 3.78 -22.83 15.99
N TRP A 389 4.87 -22.73 16.74
CA TRP A 389 5.21 -21.55 17.54
C TRP A 389 6.12 -20.57 16.77
N PHE A 390 7.12 -21.11 16.07
CA PHE A 390 8.08 -20.33 15.28
C PHE A 390 8.81 -21.19 14.26
N ASP A 391 9.42 -20.52 13.30
CA ASP A 391 10.36 -21.11 12.34
C ASP A 391 11.82 -20.79 12.75
N ILE A 392 12.74 -21.71 12.47
CA ILE A 392 14.17 -21.43 12.50
C ILE A 392 14.62 -21.23 11.07
N VAL A 393 15.10 -20.03 10.77
CA VAL A 393 15.51 -19.60 9.44
C VAL A 393 17.02 -19.37 9.43
N GLN A 394 17.67 -19.75 8.33
CA GLN A 394 19.09 -19.48 8.10
C GLN A 394 19.30 -18.82 6.75
N ASP A 395 19.91 -17.64 6.79
CA ASP A 395 20.37 -16.93 5.61
C ASP A 395 21.84 -17.24 5.35
N GLN A 396 22.18 -17.55 4.11
CA GLN A 396 23.55 -17.48 3.61
C GLN A 396 23.81 -16.07 3.09
N LEU A 397 24.81 -15.40 3.65
CA LEU A 397 25.13 -14.01 3.43
C LEU A 397 26.52 -13.85 2.81
N VAL A 398 26.69 -12.84 1.97
CA VAL A 398 28.01 -12.28 1.61
C VAL A 398 28.11 -10.90 2.25
N LEU A 399 29.10 -10.69 3.09
CA LEU A 399 29.38 -9.41 3.73
C LEU A 399 30.13 -8.46 2.78
N PRO A 400 30.22 -7.16 3.07
CA PRO A 400 30.97 -6.19 2.25
C PRO A 400 32.46 -6.54 2.07
N SER A 401 33.02 -7.32 2.99
CA SER A 401 34.38 -7.86 2.94
C SER A 401 34.55 -9.02 1.95
N ASN A 402 33.48 -9.44 1.27
CA ASN A 402 33.35 -10.71 0.52
C ASN A 402 33.43 -11.97 1.39
N GLU A 403 33.35 -11.85 2.72
CA GLU A 403 33.22 -13.01 3.61
C GLU A 403 31.83 -13.63 3.46
N GLN A 404 31.78 -14.95 3.30
CA GLN A 404 30.53 -15.70 3.38
C GLN A 404 30.22 -16.04 4.84
N ARG A 405 28.97 -15.81 5.26
CA ARG A 405 28.52 -16.06 6.62
C ARG A 405 27.12 -16.68 6.60
N GLU A 406 26.88 -17.60 7.52
CA GLU A 406 25.51 -18.06 7.82
C GLU A 406 24.94 -17.29 9.01
N TYR A 407 23.71 -16.81 8.87
CA TYR A 407 22.99 -16.12 9.93
C TYR A 407 21.68 -16.85 10.23
N THR A 408 21.62 -17.51 11.38
CA THR A 408 20.45 -18.25 11.84
C THR A 408 19.66 -17.39 12.83
N TYR A 409 18.34 -17.31 12.62
CA TYR A 409 17.44 -16.55 13.46
C TYR A 409 16.07 -17.23 13.58
N ILE A 410 15.30 -16.83 14.58
CA ILE A 410 13.93 -17.29 14.81
C ILE A 410 12.96 -16.35 14.08
N ASP A 411 12.11 -16.88 13.20
CA ASP A 411 11.00 -16.14 12.60
C ASP A 411 9.72 -16.50 13.34
N HIS A 412 9.18 -15.53 14.08
CA HIS A 412 8.06 -15.73 15.01
C HIS A 412 6.89 -14.84 14.56
N PRO A 413 5.65 -15.34 14.53
CA PRO A 413 4.49 -14.60 14.04
C PRO A 413 4.17 -13.34 14.88
N GLY A 414 4.54 -13.38 16.16
CA GLY A 414 4.37 -12.27 17.11
C GLY A 414 3.49 -12.69 18.28
N SER A 415 3.41 -11.85 19.29
CA SER A 415 2.56 -12.08 20.46
C SER A 415 1.90 -10.80 20.94
N VAL A 416 0.75 -10.92 21.59
CA VAL A 416 0.09 -9.85 22.34
C VAL A 416 0.33 -10.04 23.83
N PHE A 417 0.42 -8.94 24.56
CA PHE A 417 0.66 -8.91 26.01
C PHE A 417 -0.30 -7.89 26.63
N MET A 418 -1.09 -8.30 27.62
CA MET A 418 -2.17 -7.49 28.18
C MET A 418 -1.93 -7.26 29.66
N VAL A 419 -1.77 -6.00 30.07
CA VAL A 419 -1.68 -5.64 31.49
C VAL A 419 -3.10 -5.36 32.01
N PRO A 420 -3.71 -6.26 32.81
CA PRO A 420 -5.07 -6.07 33.30
C PRO A 420 -5.06 -5.10 34.48
N CYS A 421 -5.86 -4.05 34.38
CA CYS A 421 -5.98 -3.00 35.38
C CYS A 421 -7.41 -2.97 35.92
N THR A 422 -7.58 -3.21 37.21
CA THR A 422 -8.91 -3.23 37.84
C THR A 422 -9.55 -1.83 37.85
N PRO A 423 -10.87 -1.72 38.06
CA PRO A 423 -11.52 -0.41 38.24
C PRO A 423 -10.95 0.42 39.39
N GLU A 424 -10.39 -0.24 40.40
CA GLU A 424 -9.71 0.38 41.55
C GLU A 424 -8.24 0.74 41.23
N GLY A 425 -7.78 0.42 40.03
CA GLY A 425 -6.45 0.75 39.54
C GLY A 425 -5.35 -0.24 39.90
N GLN A 426 -5.70 -1.42 40.39
CA GLN A 426 -4.73 -2.46 40.76
C GLN A 426 -4.33 -3.27 39.52
N ILE A 427 -3.17 -3.92 39.56
CA ILE A 427 -2.67 -4.75 38.46
C ILE A 427 -2.96 -6.21 38.76
N VAL A 428 -3.42 -6.95 37.75
CA VAL A 428 -3.56 -8.40 37.83
C VAL A 428 -2.32 -9.05 37.24
N LEU A 429 -1.69 -9.95 38.00
CA LEU A 429 -0.59 -10.79 37.55
C LEU A 429 -1.03 -12.26 37.60
N ILE A 430 -0.43 -13.06 36.73
CA ILE A 430 -0.60 -14.52 36.74
C ILE A 430 0.72 -15.18 37.11
N ARG A 431 0.62 -16.33 37.75
CA ARG A 431 1.75 -17.22 38.02
C ARG A 431 1.54 -18.49 37.23
N SER A 432 2.43 -18.75 36.28
CA SER A 432 2.32 -19.91 35.39
C SER A 432 3.58 -20.75 35.46
N TYR A 433 3.43 -22.07 35.30
CA TYR A 433 4.59 -22.92 35.08
C TYR A 433 5.04 -22.79 33.62
N ARG A 434 6.31 -22.46 33.40
CA ARG A 434 6.92 -22.36 32.07
C ARG A 434 7.85 -23.54 31.84
N TYR A 435 7.47 -24.42 30.91
CA TYR A 435 8.24 -25.63 30.59
C TYR A 435 9.68 -25.34 30.15
N THR A 436 9.90 -24.23 29.42
CA THR A 436 11.21 -23.87 28.85
C THR A 436 12.26 -23.49 29.90
N THR A 437 11.84 -22.94 31.03
CA THR A 437 12.70 -22.55 32.14
C THR A 437 12.60 -23.50 33.34
N ASP A 438 11.66 -24.45 33.31
CA ASP A 438 11.34 -25.37 34.40
C ASP A 438 11.11 -24.61 35.72
N SER A 439 10.34 -23.52 35.64
CA SER A 439 10.09 -22.62 36.76
C SER A 439 8.67 -22.06 36.74
N TYR A 440 8.23 -21.60 37.91
CA TYR A 440 7.03 -20.78 37.99
C TYR A 440 7.41 -19.31 37.79
N SER A 441 6.90 -18.71 36.73
CA SER A 441 7.09 -17.32 36.35
C SER A 441 5.92 -16.48 36.85
N TRP A 442 6.20 -15.27 37.35
CA TRP A 442 5.18 -14.23 37.47
C TRP A 442 5.17 -13.41 36.19
N GLU A 443 3.99 -13.24 35.61
CA GLU A 443 3.82 -12.65 34.29
C GLU A 443 2.46 -11.96 34.16
N ILE A 444 2.21 -11.36 33.00
CA ILE A 444 0.89 -10.86 32.63
C ILE A 444 0.29 -11.76 31.55
N PRO A 445 -1.03 -11.68 31.33
CA PRO A 445 -1.64 -12.46 30.27
C PRO A 445 -1.08 -12.16 28.89
N ALA A 446 -0.85 -13.19 28.09
CA ALA A 446 -0.21 -13.08 26.77
C ALA A 446 -0.71 -14.16 25.80
N GLY A 447 -0.51 -13.94 24.49
CA GLY A 447 -0.93 -14.92 23.50
C GLY A 447 -0.25 -14.80 22.15
N GLY A 448 -0.17 -15.92 21.45
CA GLY A 448 0.48 -16.03 20.14
C GLY A 448 -0.43 -15.56 19.00
N ILE A 449 0.11 -14.77 18.07
CA ILE A 449 -0.66 -14.27 16.91
C ILE A 449 -0.78 -15.35 15.80
N GLY A 450 0.09 -16.38 15.82
CA GLY A 450 0.25 -17.32 14.71
C GLY A 450 -1.01 -18.07 14.29
N ASP A 451 -1.86 -18.44 15.23
CA ASP A 451 -3.12 -19.17 14.97
C ASP A 451 -4.30 -18.21 14.68
N HIS A 452 -4.06 -16.89 14.73
CA HIS A 452 -5.09 -15.83 14.71
C HIS A 452 -4.75 -14.70 13.74
N LEU A 453 -4.09 -15.04 12.63
CA LEU A 453 -3.66 -14.06 11.61
C LEU A 453 -4.83 -13.30 10.96
N GLU A 454 -6.05 -13.81 11.11
CA GLU A 454 -7.30 -13.22 10.64
C GLU A 454 -7.94 -12.23 11.61
N LEU A 455 -7.53 -12.21 12.88
CA LEU A 455 -8.10 -11.36 13.92
C LEU A 455 -7.30 -10.08 14.11
N ALA A 456 -7.98 -8.99 14.48
CA ALA A 456 -7.29 -7.79 14.94
C ALA A 456 -6.51 -8.09 16.22
N LEU A 457 -5.39 -7.39 16.45
CA LEU A 457 -4.53 -7.63 17.63
C LEU A 457 -5.30 -7.44 18.94
N GLU A 458 -6.23 -6.48 18.96
CA GLU A 458 -7.12 -6.21 20.09
C GLU A 458 -8.07 -7.38 20.39
N ASP A 459 -8.51 -8.10 19.37
CA ASP A 459 -9.40 -9.24 19.55
C ASP A 459 -8.65 -10.48 20.01
N VAL A 460 -7.43 -10.69 19.51
CA VAL A 460 -6.51 -11.69 20.07
C VAL A 460 -6.24 -11.36 21.54
N ALA A 461 -5.91 -10.11 21.85
CA ALA A 461 -5.64 -9.67 23.21
C ALA A 461 -6.85 -9.85 24.16
N LYS A 462 -8.07 -9.54 23.72
CA LYS A 462 -9.29 -9.78 24.53
C LYS A 462 -9.56 -11.27 24.72
N LYS A 463 -9.36 -12.07 23.68
CA LYS A 463 -9.56 -13.52 23.73
C LYS A 463 -8.61 -14.14 24.74
N GLU A 464 -7.33 -13.82 24.67
CA GLU A 464 -6.30 -14.34 25.57
C GLU A 464 -6.51 -13.85 27.01
N LEU A 465 -6.96 -12.60 27.18
CA LEU A 465 -7.35 -12.06 28.50
C LEU A 465 -8.52 -12.84 29.12
N LEU A 466 -9.51 -13.20 28.30
CA LEU A 466 -10.64 -14.02 28.73
C LEU A 466 -10.18 -15.45 29.03
N GLU A 467 -9.32 -16.01 28.19
CA GLU A 467 -8.84 -17.38 28.26
C GLU A 467 -8.00 -17.63 29.52
N GLU A 468 -7.00 -16.78 29.77
CA GLU A 468 -6.03 -17.00 30.85
C GLU A 468 -6.51 -16.54 32.24
N ILE A 469 -7.34 -15.50 32.32
CA ILE A 469 -7.79 -14.96 33.62
C ILE A 469 -9.31 -14.79 33.74
N GLY A 470 -10.09 -15.26 32.77
CA GLY A 470 -11.55 -15.15 32.80
C GLY A 470 -12.06 -13.71 32.74
N ALA A 471 -11.22 -12.74 32.36
CA ALA A 471 -11.54 -11.33 32.50
C ALA A 471 -11.99 -10.72 31.18
N GLU A 472 -13.09 -9.99 31.24
CA GLU A 472 -13.42 -8.95 30.25
C GLU A 472 -12.90 -7.60 30.74
N CYS A 473 -12.58 -6.71 29.81
CA CYS A 473 -12.18 -5.33 30.10
C CYS A 473 -13.16 -4.34 29.49
N THR A 474 -13.32 -3.17 30.12
CA THR A 474 -14.16 -2.10 29.59
C THR A 474 -13.50 -1.37 28.42
N GLU A 475 -12.17 -1.27 28.44
CA GLU A 475 -11.39 -0.59 27.42
C GLU A 475 -10.03 -1.26 27.29
N LEU A 476 -9.58 -1.50 26.06
CA LEU A 476 -8.26 -2.04 25.76
C LEU A 476 -7.46 -0.96 25.03
N ILE A 477 -6.33 -0.54 25.60
CA ILE A 477 -5.55 0.58 25.09
C ILE A 477 -4.17 0.08 24.63
N PRO A 478 -3.77 0.31 23.37
CA PRO A 478 -2.46 -0.08 22.88
C PRO A 478 -1.36 0.80 23.49
N LEU A 479 -0.30 0.15 23.99
CA LEU A 479 0.91 0.78 24.54
C LEU A 479 2.08 0.77 23.55
N GLY A 480 1.86 0.21 22.35
CA GLY A 480 2.83 0.07 21.28
C GLY A 480 3.46 -1.33 21.22
N SER A 481 4.53 -1.48 20.45
CA SER A 481 5.21 -2.77 20.26
C SER A 481 6.73 -2.69 20.33
N ARG A 482 7.37 -3.81 20.65
CA ARG A 482 8.82 -3.95 20.78
C ARG A 482 9.29 -5.26 20.14
N PHE A 483 10.52 -5.25 19.64
CA PHE A 483 11.19 -6.49 19.23
C PHE A 483 11.85 -7.12 20.44
N LEU A 484 11.62 -8.42 20.59
CA LEU A 484 12.13 -9.22 21.69
C LEU A 484 13.27 -10.06 21.13
N GLY A 485 14.49 -9.81 21.60
CA GLY A 485 15.68 -10.45 21.05
C GLY A 485 15.97 -10.07 19.59
N ASN A 486 15.94 -8.78 19.24
CA ASN A 486 16.15 -8.28 17.87
C ASN A 486 17.47 -8.69 17.18
N GLY A 487 18.46 -9.20 17.93
CA GLY A 487 19.68 -9.79 17.39
C GLY A 487 19.55 -11.25 16.94
N MET A 488 18.50 -11.97 17.38
CA MET A 488 18.33 -13.41 17.17
C MET A 488 16.93 -13.83 16.71
N ALA A 489 15.91 -12.97 16.86
CA ALA A 489 14.53 -13.29 16.55
C ALA A 489 13.79 -12.12 15.90
N LYS A 490 12.86 -12.43 14.99
CA LYS A 490 11.84 -11.53 14.44
C LYS A 490 10.56 -11.63 15.28
N HIS A 491 10.70 -11.64 16.60
CA HIS A 491 9.57 -11.69 17.52
C HIS A 491 9.16 -10.29 17.93
N ARG A 492 7.92 -9.91 17.60
CA ARG A 492 7.34 -8.62 17.96
C ARG A 492 6.25 -8.81 19.02
N ALA A 493 6.44 -8.18 20.18
CA ALA A 493 5.43 -8.07 21.22
C ALA A 493 4.59 -6.82 21.03
N TRP A 494 3.28 -6.97 21.08
CA TRP A 494 2.31 -5.88 21.08
C TRP A 494 1.69 -5.77 22.47
N CYS A 495 1.91 -4.64 23.14
CA CYS A 495 1.54 -4.46 24.53
C CYS A 495 0.27 -3.62 24.64
N PHE A 496 -0.63 -4.03 25.52
CA PHE A 496 -1.90 -3.37 25.81
C PHE A 496 -2.07 -3.18 27.32
N ILE A 497 -2.85 -2.19 27.73
CA ILE A 497 -3.46 -2.12 29.06
C ILE A 497 -4.96 -2.35 28.93
N ALA A 498 -5.48 -3.28 29.73
CA ALA A 498 -6.89 -3.66 29.75
C ALA A 498 -7.56 -3.03 30.98
N LEU A 499 -8.22 -1.89 30.79
CA LEU A 499 -8.87 -1.13 31.85
C LEU A 499 -10.19 -1.77 32.27
N GLY A 500 -10.48 -1.69 33.56
CA GLY A 500 -11.71 -2.22 34.15
C GLY A 500 -11.75 -3.74 34.18
N ALA A 501 -10.61 -4.42 33.99
CA ALA A 501 -10.51 -5.86 33.99
C ALA A 501 -10.82 -6.42 35.38
N ARG A 502 -11.72 -7.40 35.46
CA ARG A 502 -12.02 -8.13 36.70
C ARG A 502 -11.67 -9.61 36.49
N PRO A 503 -10.63 -10.13 37.17
CA PRO A 503 -10.29 -11.55 37.04
C PRO A 503 -11.43 -12.43 37.55
N ALA A 504 -11.69 -13.51 36.81
CA ALA A 504 -12.65 -14.55 37.16
C ALA A 504 -11.95 -15.92 37.16
N GLN A 505 -12.69 -17.01 36.95
CA GLN A 505 -12.06 -18.31 36.71
C GLN A 505 -11.51 -18.36 35.27
N PRO A 506 -10.25 -18.78 35.06
CA PRO A 506 -9.72 -19.08 33.73
C PRO A 506 -10.64 -20.04 32.99
N THR A 507 -10.73 -19.88 31.66
CA THR A 507 -11.58 -20.74 30.82
C THR A 507 -10.79 -21.78 30.03
N THR A 508 -9.47 -21.85 30.18
CA THR A 508 -8.60 -22.75 29.42
C THR A 508 -8.18 -24.00 30.18
N ASP A 509 -8.06 -25.10 29.42
CA ASP A 509 -7.44 -26.39 29.78
C ASP A 509 -6.11 -26.54 29.00
N ASP A 510 -5.33 -25.46 28.80
CA ASP A 510 -4.04 -25.57 28.10
C ASP A 510 -3.03 -26.32 28.98
N GLU A 511 -2.73 -27.58 28.61
CA GLU A 511 -1.81 -28.45 29.33
C GLU A 511 -0.34 -28.00 29.25
N THR A 512 -0.01 -27.02 28.39
CA THR A 512 1.36 -26.52 28.22
C THR A 512 1.65 -25.25 29.03
N GLU A 513 0.61 -24.51 29.41
CA GLU A 513 0.70 -23.25 30.14
C GLU A 513 -0.24 -23.28 31.34
N HIS A 514 0.24 -23.90 32.43
CA HIS A 514 -0.57 -24.05 33.64
C HIS A 514 -0.52 -22.78 34.50
N VAL A 515 -1.53 -21.90 34.33
CA VAL A 515 -1.79 -20.80 35.26
C VAL A 515 -2.22 -21.39 36.61
N VAL A 516 -1.37 -21.27 37.63
CA VAL A 516 -1.61 -21.85 38.96
C VAL A 516 -2.12 -20.83 39.97
N GLN A 517 -1.96 -19.53 39.69
CA GLN A 517 -2.38 -18.46 40.59
C GLN A 517 -2.65 -17.17 39.82
N ILE A 518 -3.74 -16.47 40.17
CA ILE A 518 -4.01 -15.09 39.77
C ILE A 518 -3.90 -14.22 41.01
N GLU A 519 -3.15 -13.12 40.95
CA GLU A 519 -2.96 -12.21 42.07
C GLU A 519 -3.22 -10.76 41.65
N VAL A 520 -3.98 -10.03 42.48
CA VAL A 520 -4.23 -8.59 42.30
C VAL A 520 -3.31 -7.84 43.24
N VAL A 521 -2.39 -7.06 42.68
CA VAL A 521 -1.37 -6.30 43.40
C VAL A 521 -1.54 -4.80 43.19
N ASP A 522 -1.12 -4.00 44.17
CA ASP A 522 -1.07 -2.54 43.99
C ASP A 522 0.01 -2.15 42.96
N ARG A 523 -0.11 -0.92 42.41
CA ARG A 523 0.74 -0.42 41.32
C ARG A 523 2.21 -0.34 41.72
N ASP A 524 2.48 0.12 42.93
CA ASP A 524 3.83 0.28 43.44
C ASP A 524 4.51 -1.08 43.64
N ARG A 525 3.75 -2.07 44.12
CA ARG A 525 4.20 -3.45 44.26
C ARG A 525 4.45 -4.09 42.90
N ALA A 526 3.54 -3.94 41.94
CA ALA A 526 3.72 -4.47 40.58
C ALA A 526 4.99 -3.89 39.93
N LYS A 527 5.18 -2.58 40.07
CA LYS A 527 6.39 -1.88 39.61
C LYS A 527 7.65 -2.45 40.26
N GLN A 528 7.62 -2.62 41.58
CA GLN A 528 8.77 -3.15 42.32
C GLN A 528 9.05 -4.61 41.95
N MET A 529 8.02 -5.42 41.71
CA MET A 529 8.16 -6.80 41.24
C MET A 529 8.84 -6.90 39.88
N ALA A 530 8.52 -5.99 38.94
CA ALA A 530 9.24 -5.92 37.66
C ALA A 530 10.70 -5.46 37.84
N ILE A 531 10.95 -4.44 38.67
CA ILE A 531 12.29 -3.88 38.89
C ILE A 531 13.21 -4.87 39.61
N ASP A 532 12.68 -5.60 40.59
CA ASP A 532 13.44 -6.57 41.39
C ASP A 532 13.64 -7.92 40.67
N GLY A 533 13.05 -8.09 39.47
CA GLY A 533 13.11 -9.34 38.71
C GLY A 533 12.27 -10.47 39.33
N ILE A 534 11.19 -10.12 40.05
CA ILE A 534 10.19 -11.09 40.49
C ILE A 534 9.26 -11.47 39.33
N VAL A 535 8.90 -10.48 38.50
CA VAL A 535 8.39 -10.71 37.14
C VAL A 535 9.62 -10.85 36.26
N ASP A 536 10.09 -12.08 36.07
CA ASP A 536 11.32 -12.41 35.36
C ASP A 536 11.11 -12.74 33.88
N ASP A 537 9.84 -12.90 33.45
CA ASP A 537 9.49 -12.79 32.04
C ASP A 537 9.70 -11.35 31.54
N GLY A 538 10.68 -11.18 30.66
CA GLY A 538 11.11 -9.86 30.20
C GLY A 538 10.02 -9.09 29.44
N ASP A 539 9.16 -9.82 28.73
CA ASP A 539 8.10 -9.24 27.91
C ASP A 539 6.98 -8.70 28.80
N SER A 540 6.57 -9.49 29.78
CA SER A 540 5.64 -9.10 30.83
C SER A 540 6.15 -7.93 31.66
N ALA A 541 7.42 -7.96 32.10
CA ALA A 541 8.01 -6.87 32.85
C ALA A 541 8.00 -5.55 32.06
N LEU A 542 8.34 -5.61 30.76
CA LEU A 542 8.33 -4.45 29.88
C LEU A 542 6.93 -3.88 29.68
N ALA A 543 5.96 -4.73 29.32
CA ALA A 543 4.58 -4.33 29.13
C ALA A 543 3.99 -3.74 30.42
N LEU A 544 4.27 -4.34 31.57
CA LEU A 544 3.86 -3.85 32.88
C LEU A 544 4.41 -2.44 33.16
N LEU A 545 5.69 -2.20 32.92
CA LEU A 545 6.30 -0.87 33.11
C LEU A 545 5.72 0.18 32.16
N LEU A 546 5.42 -0.19 30.91
CA LEU A 546 4.73 0.70 29.96
C LEU A 546 3.31 1.06 30.43
N ALA A 547 2.58 0.08 30.96
CA ALA A 547 1.23 0.30 31.48
C ALA A 547 1.23 1.21 32.71
N LEU A 548 2.19 1.03 33.62
CA LEU A 548 2.35 1.87 34.80
C LEU A 548 2.69 3.32 34.44
N ASP A 549 3.60 3.54 33.48
CA ASP A 549 3.89 4.89 32.95
C ASP A 549 2.66 5.51 32.27
N TYR A 550 1.87 4.72 31.54
CA TYR A 550 0.61 5.19 30.97
C TYR A 550 -0.37 5.64 32.05
N ILE A 551 -0.56 4.83 33.11
CA ILE A 551 -1.42 5.16 34.24
C ILE A 551 -0.96 6.46 34.93
N ASP A 552 0.35 6.61 35.17
CA ASP A 552 0.94 7.77 35.82
C ASP A 552 0.72 9.07 35.02
N ARG A 553 0.73 8.99 33.68
CA ARG A 553 0.45 10.13 32.80
C ARG A 553 -1.03 10.47 32.71
N ASN A 554 -1.90 9.53 33.06
CA ASN A 554 -3.35 9.63 32.88
C ASN A 554 -4.12 9.48 34.20
N GLN A 555 -3.59 10.03 35.30
CA GLN A 555 -4.18 9.90 36.65
C GLN A 555 -5.67 10.30 36.72
N SER A 556 -6.14 11.24 35.88
CA SER A 556 -7.55 11.66 35.83
C SER A 556 -8.51 10.55 35.40
N LEU A 557 -8.03 9.50 34.73
CA LEU A 557 -8.84 8.33 34.37
C LEU A 557 -9.12 7.43 35.59
N PHE A 558 -8.33 7.58 36.66
CA PHE A 558 -8.34 6.71 37.83
C PHE A 558 -8.66 7.44 39.14
N SER A 559 -8.86 8.77 39.11
CA SER A 559 -9.31 9.53 40.27
C SER A 559 -10.80 9.32 40.50
N GLN A 560 -11.17 8.75 41.66
CA GLN A 560 -12.56 8.56 42.12
C GLN A 560 -13.27 9.88 42.51
N ASP A 561 -13.06 10.97 41.78
CA ASP A 561 -13.82 12.21 41.92
C ASP A 561 -14.56 12.52 40.61
N LYS A 562 -15.56 11.69 40.30
CA LYS A 562 -16.73 12.13 39.53
C LYS A 562 -17.89 12.27 40.51
N LYS A 563 -18.11 13.52 40.95
CA LYS A 563 -19.38 13.97 41.54
C LYS A 563 -20.49 13.96 40.52
#